data_AF-A0A1F9W7B2-F1
#
_entry.id   AF-A0A1F9W7B2-F1
#
_cell.length_a   1.000
_cell.length_b   1.000
_cell.length_c   1.000
_cell.angle_alpha   90.00
_cell.angle_beta   90.00
_cell.angle_gamma   90.00
#
_symmetry.space_group_name_H-M   'P 1'
#
loop_
_entity.id
_entity.type
_entity.pdbx_description
1 polymer ?
#
loop_
_entity_poly.entity_id
_entity_poly.type
_entity_poly.pdbx_seq_one_letter_code
_entity_poly.pdbx_strand_id
1 'polypeptide(L)'
;MARRRGIALVMVNLMAVFLVPLVIYIVITSNAHLKTSFKEKQLKMSGSLASNVLVDFMRQFSQSYYEGHYDSDTLSRNPVFYSAGFSSVSTEADAQNHRLYIHAAGQYGKNAASPLADKSLYGAVQFISDLTDYGTLIDGAFTISADNVTYHGKWWITGNLSISGDNVTFMGGPLIVGGNLSVTGSNVRVNGDLYYNGTLTGSPVVSGTRYNFYPSDMVYPSLSDTYYRANFNYKTTVDRTIRFNAHPSSSSFSLIGTTITVPVTEAGMIIYGENVNLTLYGTVRGRVTVATSNTSGTKGKITVGLSNQSANLLYYDPLTGGTTTSAIYGNSLAVLASNGITFQGKTTSPSANLTACGVFFDMSAANMTATGNSSRQLYIFGTRNKPISTTFGGSVFTYDTWLNSFPPPGLPERPLLVTWHLR
;
A
#
# COMPACT_ATOMS: atom_id res chain seq x y z
N MET A 1 -47.97 37.34 75.63
CA MET A 1 -47.39 36.39 74.62
C MET A 1 -48.11 36.37 73.26
N ALA A 2 -49.21 37.10 73.03
CA ALA A 2 -49.97 37.05 71.77
C ALA A 2 -49.32 37.79 70.56
N ARG A 3 -48.51 38.84 70.79
CA ARG A 3 -47.88 39.64 69.71
C ARG A 3 -46.68 38.98 69.00
N ARG A 4 -46.09 37.91 69.56
CA ARG A 4 -44.94 37.21 68.93
C ARG A 4 -45.33 36.17 67.87
N ARG A 5 -46.62 35.77 67.80
CA ARG A 5 -47.11 34.81 66.78
C ARG A 5 -47.27 35.42 65.37
N GLY A 6 -47.53 36.72 65.27
CA GLY A 6 -47.69 37.41 63.97
C GLY A 6 -46.39 37.65 63.20
N ILE A 7 -45.29 37.96 63.91
CA ILE A 7 -43.96 38.17 63.28
C ILE A 7 -43.41 36.86 62.73
N ALA A 8 -43.63 35.74 63.43
CA ALA A 8 -43.25 34.42 62.95
C ALA A 8 -44.00 34.05 61.66
N LEU A 9 -45.30 34.36 61.56
CA LEU A 9 -46.11 34.12 60.36
C LEU A 9 -45.60 34.95 59.16
N VAL A 10 -45.22 36.21 59.39
CA VAL A 10 -44.65 37.08 58.36
C VAL A 10 -43.28 36.57 57.89
N MET A 11 -42.40 36.18 58.80
CA MET A 11 -41.10 35.56 58.47
C MET A 11 -41.26 34.25 57.69
N VAL A 12 -42.21 33.39 58.07
CA VAL A 12 -42.51 32.13 57.38
C VAL A 12 -43.05 32.40 55.97
N ASN A 13 -43.95 33.36 55.80
CA ASN A 13 -44.45 33.75 54.47
C ASN A 13 -43.34 34.36 53.60
N LEU A 14 -42.47 35.19 54.17
CA LEU A 14 -41.37 35.81 53.42
C LEU A 14 -40.30 34.78 53.04
N MET A 15 -40.02 33.81 53.92
CA MET A 15 -39.23 32.61 53.58
C MET A 15 -39.90 31.77 52.50
N ALA A 16 -41.22 31.54 52.57
CA ALA A 16 -41.94 30.75 51.56
C ALA A 16 -41.91 31.42 50.18
N VAL A 17 -42.07 32.75 50.12
CA VAL A 17 -42.02 33.52 48.87
C VAL A 17 -40.64 33.47 48.21
N PHE A 18 -39.54 33.30 48.98
CA PHE A 18 -38.20 33.14 48.41
C PHE A 18 -37.79 31.68 48.18
N LEU A 19 -38.06 30.79 49.12
CA LEU A 19 -37.65 29.38 49.06
C LEU A 19 -38.44 28.58 48.03
N VAL A 20 -39.76 28.80 47.92
CA VAL A 20 -40.58 28.01 46.98
C VAL A 20 -40.16 28.26 45.53
N PRO A 21 -40.01 29.51 45.04
CA PRO A 21 -39.51 29.76 43.69
C PRO A 21 -38.07 29.29 43.49
N LEU A 22 -37.20 29.41 44.50
CA LEU A 22 -35.81 28.92 44.44
C LEU A 22 -35.76 27.40 44.27
N VAL A 23 -36.50 26.65 45.09
CA VAL A 23 -36.57 25.18 45.01
C VAL A 23 -37.17 24.75 43.67
N ILE A 24 -38.24 25.41 43.21
CA ILE A 24 -38.84 25.13 41.89
C ILE A 24 -37.82 25.40 40.77
N TYR A 25 -37.10 26.53 40.83
CA TYR A 25 -36.06 26.87 39.85
C TYR A 25 -34.93 25.84 39.83
N ILE A 26 -34.45 25.40 41.01
CA ILE A 26 -33.42 24.35 41.12
C ILE A 26 -33.92 23.02 40.56
N VAL A 27 -35.18 22.63 40.83
CA VAL A 27 -35.75 21.38 40.30
C VAL A 27 -35.89 21.44 38.78
N ILE A 28 -36.36 22.57 38.22
CA ILE A 28 -36.50 22.75 36.77
C ILE A 28 -35.13 22.72 36.08
N THR A 29 -34.16 23.49 36.59
CA THR A 29 -32.81 23.55 36.03
C THR A 29 -32.07 22.23 36.17
N SER A 30 -32.14 21.56 37.32
CA SER A 30 -31.55 20.23 37.53
C SER A 30 -32.16 19.19 36.60
N ASN A 31 -33.48 19.19 36.39
CA ASN A 31 -34.13 18.32 35.43
C ASN A 31 -33.70 18.61 33.99
N ALA A 32 -33.52 19.88 33.62
CA ALA A 32 -33.01 20.25 32.30
C ALA A 32 -31.57 19.75 32.10
N HIS A 33 -30.68 19.95 33.08
CA HIS A 33 -29.30 19.46 33.05
C HIS A 33 -29.19 17.94 33.03
N LEU A 34 -30.06 17.23 33.76
CA LEU A 34 -30.12 15.77 33.71
C LEU A 34 -30.54 15.28 32.32
N LYS A 35 -31.59 15.88 31.73
CA LYS A 35 -32.04 15.52 30.38
C LYS A 35 -30.97 15.75 29.32
N THR A 36 -30.26 16.88 29.37
CA THR A 36 -29.17 17.16 28.43
C THR A 36 -28.00 16.20 28.64
N SER A 37 -27.61 15.92 29.88
CA SER A 37 -26.55 14.95 30.20
C SER A 37 -26.89 13.54 29.71
N PHE A 38 -28.14 13.09 29.88
CA PHE A 38 -28.58 11.81 29.34
C PHE A 38 -28.54 11.79 27.81
N LYS A 39 -29.02 12.85 27.14
CA LYS A 39 -28.98 12.93 25.67
C LYS A 39 -27.54 12.94 25.13
N GLU A 40 -26.64 13.67 25.79
CA GLU A 40 -25.22 13.69 25.43
C GLU A 40 -24.57 12.32 25.63
N LYS A 41 -24.87 11.64 26.74
CA LYS A 41 -24.41 10.26 26.97
C LYS A 41 -24.90 9.32 25.86
N GLN A 42 -26.16 9.41 25.48
CA GLN A 42 -26.76 8.60 24.42
C GLN A 42 -26.06 8.83 23.07
N LEU A 43 -25.82 10.09 22.70
CA LEU A 43 -25.11 10.46 21.46
C LEU A 43 -23.64 10.04 21.46
N LYS A 44 -22.94 10.16 22.60
CA LYS A 44 -21.55 9.66 22.74
C LYS A 44 -21.50 8.15 22.56
N MET A 45 -22.47 7.43 23.11
CA MET A 45 -22.52 5.98 23.04
C MET A 45 -22.87 5.48 21.63
N SER A 46 -23.82 6.13 20.93
CA SER A 46 -24.08 5.82 19.52
C SER A 46 -22.87 6.11 18.63
N GLY A 47 -22.18 7.25 18.83
CA GLY A 47 -20.95 7.56 18.10
C GLY A 47 -19.80 6.56 18.37
N SER A 48 -19.67 6.09 19.61
CA SER A 48 -18.71 5.04 19.98
C SER A 48 -19.02 3.71 19.28
N LEU A 49 -20.29 3.30 19.23
CA LEU A 49 -20.72 2.10 18.50
C LEU A 49 -20.38 2.18 17.01
N ALA A 50 -20.63 3.32 16.36
CA ALA A 50 -20.26 3.54 14.96
C ALA A 50 -18.73 3.50 14.75
N SER A 51 -17.96 4.06 15.68
CA SER A 51 -16.49 4.08 15.60
C SER A 51 -15.88 2.69 15.80
N ASN A 52 -16.46 1.87 16.68
CA ASN A 52 -16.01 0.49 16.91
C ASN A 52 -16.10 -0.38 15.65
N VAL A 53 -17.13 -0.18 14.83
CA VAL A 53 -17.26 -0.85 13.53
C VAL A 53 -16.06 -0.55 12.64
N LEU A 54 -15.67 0.73 12.52
CA LEU A 54 -14.55 1.12 11.69
C LEU A 54 -13.21 0.60 12.23
N VAL A 55 -13.02 0.64 13.56
CA VAL A 55 -11.82 0.05 14.19
C VAL A 55 -11.74 -1.46 13.91
N ASP A 56 -12.86 -2.17 13.90
CA ASP A 56 -12.86 -3.60 13.56
C ASP A 56 -12.51 -3.86 12.10
N PHE A 57 -12.95 -3.00 11.17
CA PHE A 57 -12.48 -3.05 9.77
C PHE A 57 -10.97 -2.80 9.66
N MET A 58 -10.45 -1.75 10.30
CA MET A 58 -9.02 -1.47 10.27
C MET A 58 -8.20 -2.61 10.90
N ARG A 59 -8.74 -3.27 11.94
CA ARG A 59 -8.16 -4.47 12.53
C ARG A 59 -8.20 -5.67 11.58
N GLN A 60 -9.30 -5.88 10.87
CA GLN A 60 -9.40 -6.93 9.84
C GLN A 60 -8.38 -6.68 8.72
N PHE A 61 -8.30 -5.46 8.20
CA PHE A 61 -7.39 -5.09 7.12
C PHE A 61 -5.92 -5.13 7.53
N SER A 62 -5.60 -4.93 8.81
CA SER A 62 -4.23 -5.07 9.30
C SER A 62 -3.78 -6.52 9.49
N GLN A 63 -4.72 -7.47 9.56
CA GLN A 63 -4.42 -8.90 9.71
C GLN A 63 -4.12 -9.60 8.38
N SER A 64 -4.69 -9.14 7.27
CA SER A 64 -4.46 -9.70 5.94
C SER A 64 -4.33 -8.60 4.90
N TYR A 65 -3.20 -8.59 4.17
CA TYR A 65 -2.92 -7.62 3.10
C TYR A 65 -3.35 -8.08 1.71
N TYR A 66 -3.98 -9.25 1.58
CA TYR A 66 -4.31 -9.86 0.28
C TYR A 66 -5.79 -10.14 0.04
N GLU A 67 -6.55 -10.41 1.10
CA GLU A 67 -7.88 -11.01 0.97
C GLU A 67 -8.97 -10.15 1.62
N GLY A 68 -10.15 -10.19 1.00
CA GLY A 68 -11.41 -9.75 1.62
C GLY A 68 -11.60 -8.24 1.77
N HIS A 69 -10.76 -7.42 1.12
CA HIS A 69 -10.88 -5.95 1.21
C HIS A 69 -12.07 -5.40 0.41
N TYR A 70 -12.54 -6.14 -0.59
CA TYR A 70 -13.60 -5.72 -1.52
C TYR A 70 -14.75 -6.72 -1.64
N ASP A 71 -14.66 -7.87 -0.97
CA ASP A 71 -15.67 -8.92 -1.04
C ASP A 71 -16.78 -8.64 -0.01
N SER A 72 -18.03 -8.57 -0.47
CA SER A 72 -19.19 -8.28 0.37
C SER A 72 -19.37 -9.32 1.48
N ASP A 73 -19.02 -10.58 1.23
CA ASP A 73 -19.23 -11.65 2.20
C ASP A 73 -18.24 -11.52 3.36
N THR A 74 -16.97 -11.20 3.05
CA THR A 74 -15.93 -10.97 4.06
C THR A 74 -16.08 -9.64 4.80
N LEU A 75 -16.76 -8.67 4.19
CA LEU A 75 -17.06 -7.37 4.80
C LEU A 75 -18.38 -7.37 5.58
N SER A 76 -19.22 -8.39 5.42
CA SER A 76 -20.50 -8.50 6.10
C SER A 76 -20.31 -8.58 7.62
N ARG A 77 -21.13 -7.83 8.36
CA ARG A 77 -21.09 -7.81 9.83
C ARG A 77 -22.48 -8.04 10.40
N ASN A 78 -22.55 -8.91 11.40
CA ASN A 78 -23.72 -9.03 12.24
C ASN A 78 -23.80 -7.83 13.19
N PRO A 79 -25.00 -7.33 13.52
CA PRO A 79 -25.16 -6.25 14.49
C PRO A 79 -24.52 -6.62 15.82
N VAL A 80 -23.63 -5.76 16.34
CA VAL A 80 -22.92 -6.03 17.59
C VAL A 80 -23.67 -5.37 18.76
N PHE A 81 -23.78 -6.10 19.86
CA PHE A 81 -24.44 -5.75 21.12
C PHE A 81 -25.98 -5.70 21.03
N TYR A 82 -26.65 -6.36 21.98
CA TYR A 82 -28.12 -6.34 22.14
C TYR A 82 -28.56 -5.75 23.47
N SER A 83 -27.64 -5.62 24.44
CA SER A 83 -27.95 -5.15 25.80
C SER A 83 -27.76 -3.64 25.99
N ALA A 84 -26.98 -2.97 25.13
CA ALA A 84 -26.56 -1.57 25.31
C ALA A 84 -26.85 -0.65 24.10
N GLY A 85 -27.15 -1.20 22.91
CA GLY A 85 -27.33 -0.46 21.66
C GLY A 85 -26.98 -1.35 20.47
N PHE A 86 -27.17 -0.88 19.25
CA PHE A 86 -26.96 -1.63 18.00
C PHE A 86 -25.98 -0.91 17.08
N SER A 87 -25.33 -1.66 16.20
CA SER A 87 -24.52 -1.11 15.11
C SER A 87 -24.88 -1.76 13.79
N SER A 88 -24.87 -1.00 12.70
CA SER A 88 -25.01 -1.51 11.33
C SER A 88 -23.93 -0.93 10.43
N VAL A 89 -23.59 -1.64 9.36
CA VAL A 89 -22.65 -1.16 8.35
C VAL A 89 -23.15 -1.47 6.95
N SER A 90 -22.90 -0.53 6.04
CA SER A 90 -22.99 -0.73 4.60
C SER A 90 -21.67 -0.32 3.96
N THR A 91 -21.18 -1.14 3.03
CA THR A 91 -19.91 -0.91 2.32
C THR A 91 -20.13 -0.82 0.83
N GLU A 92 -19.40 0.06 0.16
CA GLU A 92 -19.33 0.16 -1.30
C GLU A 92 -17.88 0.04 -1.73
N ALA A 93 -17.58 -0.99 -2.51
CA ALA A 93 -16.22 -1.29 -2.96
C ALA A 93 -15.97 -0.75 -4.37
N ASP A 94 -14.86 -0.03 -4.53
CA ASP A 94 -14.30 0.39 -5.81
C ASP A 94 -12.94 -0.29 -5.99
N ALA A 95 -12.97 -1.56 -6.40
CA ALA A 95 -11.77 -2.38 -6.56
C ALA A 95 -10.85 -1.89 -7.69
N GLN A 96 -11.35 -1.07 -8.63
CA GLN A 96 -10.51 -0.51 -9.69
C GLN A 96 -9.61 0.61 -9.15
N ASN A 97 -10.15 1.48 -8.29
CA ASN A 97 -9.40 2.55 -7.66
C ASN A 97 -8.83 2.15 -6.28
N HIS A 98 -8.95 0.88 -5.90
CA HIS A 98 -8.47 0.34 -4.64
C HIS A 98 -9.07 1.04 -3.41
N ARG A 99 -10.36 1.36 -3.44
CA ARG A 99 -11.07 2.10 -2.38
C ARG A 99 -12.23 1.31 -1.81
N LEU A 100 -12.46 1.50 -0.51
CA LEU A 100 -13.65 1.03 0.18
C LEU A 100 -14.32 2.19 0.91
N TYR A 101 -15.58 2.44 0.58
CA TYR A 101 -16.42 3.39 1.28
C TYR A 101 -17.21 2.65 2.36
N ILE A 102 -17.13 3.13 3.59
CA ILE A 102 -17.76 2.53 4.77
C ILE A 102 -18.74 3.54 5.35
N HIS A 103 -19.99 3.11 5.47
CA HIS A 103 -21.01 3.84 6.22
C HIS A 103 -21.43 2.98 7.43
N ALA A 104 -21.01 3.41 8.61
CA ALA A 104 -21.33 2.75 9.88
C ALA A 104 -22.33 3.60 10.65
N ALA A 105 -23.39 2.98 11.16
CA ALA A 105 -24.37 3.63 12.02
C ALA A 105 -24.36 2.98 13.40
N GLY A 106 -24.33 3.80 14.44
CA GLY A 106 -24.49 3.38 15.82
C GLY A 106 -25.81 3.89 16.37
N GLN A 107 -26.51 3.05 17.12
CA GLN A 107 -27.85 3.31 17.62
C GLN A 107 -27.90 2.98 19.12
N TYR A 108 -28.35 3.92 19.95
CA TYR A 108 -28.57 3.71 21.37
C TYR A 108 -30.04 3.42 21.65
N GLY A 109 -30.36 2.32 22.31
CA GLY A 109 -31.73 1.95 22.68
C GLY A 109 -31.93 0.45 22.75
N LYS A 110 -33.12 0.02 23.19
CA LYS A 110 -33.51 -1.39 23.25
C LYS A 110 -34.10 -1.91 21.93
N ASN A 111 -34.45 -1.02 21.01
CA ASN A 111 -35.03 -1.36 19.71
C ASN A 111 -34.27 -0.62 18.59
N ALA A 112 -33.68 -1.37 17.66
CA ALA A 112 -32.96 -0.82 16.51
C ALA A 112 -33.88 -0.06 15.53
N ALA A 113 -35.16 -0.43 15.43
CA ALA A 113 -36.13 0.26 14.58
C ALA A 113 -36.60 1.59 15.17
N SER A 114 -36.30 1.87 16.45
CA SER A 114 -36.69 3.11 17.14
C SER A 114 -35.66 3.46 18.21
N PRO A 115 -34.45 3.88 17.80
CA PRO A 115 -33.39 4.23 18.73
C PRO A 115 -33.71 5.54 19.46
N LEU A 116 -33.20 5.67 20.68
CA LEU A 116 -33.28 6.91 21.47
C LEU A 116 -32.26 7.95 20.98
N ALA A 117 -31.17 7.50 20.37
CA ALA A 117 -30.19 8.33 19.68
C ALA A 117 -29.48 7.52 18.60
N ASP A 118 -29.12 8.17 17.51
CA ASP A 118 -28.38 7.62 16.39
C ASP A 118 -27.20 8.53 16.01
N LYS A 119 -26.15 7.91 15.46
CA LYS A 119 -25.00 8.60 14.87
C LYS A 119 -24.49 7.80 13.69
N SER A 120 -24.14 8.50 12.63
CA SER A 120 -23.58 7.89 11.43
C SER A 120 -22.14 8.34 11.23
N LEU A 121 -21.33 7.42 10.74
CA LEU A 121 -19.93 7.60 10.43
C LEU A 121 -19.69 7.21 8.98
N TYR A 122 -19.01 8.08 8.26
CA TYR A 122 -18.57 7.85 6.90
C TYR A 122 -17.05 7.82 6.86
N GLY A 123 -16.50 6.75 6.31
CA GLY A 123 -15.07 6.57 6.11
C GLY A 123 -14.76 6.16 4.67
N ALA A 124 -13.60 6.58 4.17
CA ALA A 124 -13.03 6.01 2.96
C ALA A 124 -11.64 5.47 3.29
N VAL A 125 -11.41 4.21 2.94
CA VAL A 125 -10.12 3.53 3.06
C VAL A 125 -9.55 3.35 1.66
N GLN A 126 -8.33 3.82 1.45
CA GLN A 126 -7.55 3.54 0.25
C GLN A 126 -6.58 2.42 0.57
N PHE A 127 -6.53 1.42 -0.29
CA PHE A 127 -5.54 0.36 -0.19
C PHE A 127 -4.38 0.70 -1.14
N ILE A 128 -3.15 0.64 -0.63
CA ILE A 128 -1.93 0.92 -1.39
C ILE A 128 -0.91 -0.16 -1.13
N SER A 129 -0.27 -0.67 -2.18
CA SER A 129 0.89 -1.55 -2.03
C SER A 129 2.16 -0.76 -1.84
N ASP A 130 2.95 -1.11 -0.81
CA ASP A 130 4.31 -0.58 -0.67
C ASP A 130 5.17 -0.87 -1.91
N LEU A 131 4.88 -1.98 -2.60
CA LEU A 131 5.60 -2.39 -3.81
C LEU A 131 5.36 -1.48 -5.01
N THR A 132 4.33 -0.63 -4.96
CA THR A 132 4.03 0.37 -5.98
C THR A 132 4.21 1.81 -5.51
N ASP A 133 4.30 2.05 -4.20
CA ASP A 133 4.46 3.39 -3.62
C ASP A 133 5.95 3.79 -3.44
N TYR A 134 6.83 2.82 -3.20
CA TYR A 134 8.26 3.05 -3.06
C TYR A 134 9.02 2.71 -4.36
N GLY A 135 9.85 3.64 -4.82
CA GLY A 135 10.72 3.42 -5.98
C GLY A 135 11.82 2.40 -5.72
N THR A 136 12.29 2.30 -4.47
CA THR A 136 13.20 1.25 -4.05
C THR A 136 12.93 0.89 -2.59
N LEU A 137 12.77 -0.41 -2.34
CA LEU A 137 12.67 -1.00 -1.01
C LEU A 137 13.87 -1.93 -0.83
N ILE A 138 14.53 -1.95 0.32
CA ILE A 138 15.62 -2.89 0.59
C ILE A 138 15.43 -3.46 1.98
N ASP A 139 15.34 -4.79 2.07
CA ASP A 139 15.34 -5.47 3.37
C ASP A 139 16.78 -5.82 3.78
N GLY A 140 17.35 -5.01 4.66
CA GLY A 140 18.71 -5.16 5.17
C GLY A 140 19.59 -3.95 4.90
N ALA A 141 20.90 -4.15 5.07
CA ALA A 141 21.89 -3.10 4.86
C ALA A 141 22.18 -2.90 3.36
N PHE A 142 22.49 -1.68 2.97
CA PHE A 142 22.79 -1.32 1.59
C PHE A 142 23.95 -0.33 1.47
N THR A 143 24.72 -0.45 0.38
CA THR A 143 25.83 0.45 0.06
C THR A 143 25.69 0.99 -1.36
N ILE A 144 25.75 2.31 -1.49
CA ILE A 144 25.79 3.03 -2.76
C ILE A 144 27.23 3.51 -2.96
N SER A 145 27.95 2.84 -3.88
CA SER A 145 29.34 3.16 -4.21
C SER A 145 29.51 3.79 -5.60
N ALA A 146 28.43 3.97 -6.36
CA ALA A 146 28.47 4.53 -7.70
C ALA A 146 28.34 6.05 -7.65
N ASP A 147 29.10 6.73 -8.52
CA ASP A 147 29.08 8.18 -8.64
C ASP A 147 28.03 8.65 -9.66
N ASN A 148 27.57 9.89 -9.50
CA ASN A 148 26.64 10.59 -10.41
C ASN A 148 25.30 9.85 -10.59
N VAL A 149 24.76 9.30 -9.49
CA VAL A 149 23.50 8.56 -9.52
C VAL A 149 22.35 9.41 -9.01
N THR A 150 21.28 9.46 -9.78
CA THR A 150 20.00 10.03 -9.36
C THR A 150 18.98 8.93 -9.19
N TYR A 151 18.39 8.85 -7.99
CA TYR A 151 17.31 7.94 -7.68
C TYR A 151 15.99 8.69 -7.60
N HIS A 152 14.94 8.14 -8.22
CA HIS A 152 13.61 8.72 -8.19
C HIS A 152 12.66 7.91 -7.28
N GLY A 153 11.67 8.58 -6.70
CA GLY A 153 10.62 8.00 -5.87
C GLY A 153 10.99 7.89 -4.39
N LYS A 154 10.07 7.34 -3.59
CA LYS A 154 10.31 7.10 -2.15
C LYS A 154 11.28 5.95 -1.97
N TRP A 155 12.14 6.05 -0.95
CA TRP A 155 13.11 5.01 -0.61
C TRP A 155 12.88 4.49 0.79
N TRP A 156 12.92 3.18 0.94
CA TRP A 156 12.84 2.54 2.25
C TRP A 156 13.87 1.41 2.38
N ILE A 157 14.72 1.52 3.39
CA ILE A 157 15.76 0.55 3.72
C ILE A 157 15.57 0.15 5.18
N THR A 158 15.45 -1.14 5.49
CA THR A 158 15.22 -1.60 6.87
C THR A 158 16.51 -1.61 7.71
N GLY A 159 17.68 -1.70 7.08
CA GLY A 159 18.99 -1.71 7.75
C GLY A 159 19.80 -0.42 7.58
N ASN A 160 21.12 -0.55 7.75
CA ASN A 160 22.06 0.56 7.58
C ASN A 160 22.18 0.96 6.10
N LEU A 161 22.32 2.26 5.83
CA LEU A 161 22.64 2.80 4.50
C LEU A 161 24.03 3.45 4.53
N SER A 162 24.92 3.00 3.64
CA SER A 162 26.23 3.62 3.41
C SER A 162 26.30 4.23 2.01
N ILE A 163 26.67 5.50 1.91
CA ILE A 163 26.79 6.25 0.65
C ILE A 163 28.23 6.72 0.52
N SER A 164 29.00 6.03 -0.30
CA SER A 164 30.40 6.37 -0.58
C SER A 164 30.61 6.98 -1.95
N GLY A 165 29.65 6.84 -2.87
CA GLY A 165 29.71 7.48 -4.19
C GLY A 165 29.46 8.98 -4.15
N ASP A 166 30.10 9.71 -5.05
CA ASP A 166 29.98 11.16 -5.21
C ASP A 166 28.76 11.54 -6.06
N ASN A 167 28.20 12.73 -5.84
CA ASN A 167 27.06 13.28 -6.58
C ASN A 167 25.80 12.37 -6.58
N VAL A 168 25.53 11.70 -5.46
CA VAL A 168 24.32 10.87 -5.29
C VAL A 168 23.13 11.75 -4.92
N THR A 169 22.05 11.70 -5.70
CA THR A 169 20.83 12.49 -5.47
C THR A 169 19.61 11.60 -5.32
N PHE A 170 18.84 11.77 -4.24
CA PHE A 170 17.50 11.20 -4.09
C PHE A 170 16.46 12.25 -4.46
N MET A 171 15.57 11.95 -5.40
CA MET A 171 14.53 12.85 -5.91
C MET A 171 13.15 12.22 -5.77
N GLY A 172 12.14 13.02 -5.40
CA GLY A 172 10.73 12.63 -5.56
C GLY A 172 10.15 11.78 -4.43
N GLY A 173 10.67 11.91 -3.20
CA GLY A 173 10.08 11.28 -2.02
C GLY A 173 10.99 11.30 -0.80
N PRO A 174 10.49 10.87 0.37
CA PRO A 174 11.32 10.68 1.56
C PRO A 174 12.33 9.54 1.36
N LEU A 175 13.48 9.69 2.01
CA LEU A 175 14.46 8.62 2.23
C LEU A 175 14.27 8.10 3.66
N ILE A 176 13.90 6.82 3.81
CA ILE A 176 13.63 6.17 5.09
C ILE A 176 14.67 5.07 5.33
N VAL A 177 15.42 5.16 6.43
CA VAL A 177 16.50 4.24 6.80
C VAL A 177 16.27 3.70 8.22
N GLY A 178 16.11 2.39 8.37
CA GLY A 178 15.84 1.73 9.64
C GLY A 178 17.06 1.55 10.55
N GLY A 179 18.26 1.84 10.05
CA GLY A 179 19.51 1.83 10.79
C GLY A 179 20.37 3.06 10.54
N ASN A 180 21.67 2.95 10.83
CA ASN A 180 22.63 4.04 10.69
C ASN A 180 22.72 4.51 9.23
N LEU A 181 22.86 5.83 9.05
CA LEU A 181 23.12 6.43 7.75
C LEU A 181 24.56 6.99 7.73
N SER A 182 25.42 6.42 6.89
CA SER A 182 26.80 6.87 6.73
C SER A 182 27.01 7.48 5.36
N VAL A 183 27.39 8.76 5.31
CA VAL A 183 27.64 9.50 4.08
C VAL A 183 29.08 9.96 4.04
N THR A 184 29.89 9.34 3.18
CA THR A 184 31.29 9.72 2.93
C THR A 184 31.50 10.30 1.54
N GLY A 185 30.59 10.05 0.61
CA GLY A 185 30.60 10.66 -0.72
C GLY A 185 30.35 12.17 -0.69
N SER A 186 30.89 12.87 -1.68
CA SER A 186 30.77 14.31 -1.86
C SER A 186 29.45 14.67 -2.55
N ASN A 187 28.86 15.81 -2.21
CA ASN A 187 27.64 16.35 -2.85
C ASN A 187 26.45 15.36 -2.86
N VAL A 188 26.26 14.62 -1.76
CA VAL A 188 25.07 13.79 -1.57
C VAL A 188 23.87 14.64 -1.19
N ARG A 189 22.77 14.48 -1.93
CA ARG A 189 21.54 15.29 -1.78
C ARG A 189 20.30 14.43 -1.60
N VAL A 190 19.46 14.79 -0.64
CA VAL A 190 18.13 14.24 -0.42
C VAL A 190 17.12 15.36 -0.69
N ASN A 191 16.49 15.32 -1.86
CA ASN A 191 15.46 16.28 -2.25
C ASN A 191 14.09 15.83 -1.73
N GLY A 192 13.95 15.78 -0.41
CA GLY A 192 12.78 15.30 0.32
C GLY A 192 13.06 15.24 1.82
N ASP A 193 12.15 14.64 2.58
CA ASP A 193 12.37 14.36 4.00
C ASP A 193 13.34 13.18 4.20
N LEU A 194 14.13 13.24 5.28
CA LEU A 194 15.03 12.17 5.68
C LEU A 194 14.60 11.60 7.02
N TYR A 195 14.23 10.33 7.03
CA TYR A 195 13.97 9.54 8.24
C TYR A 195 15.10 8.54 8.40
N TYR A 196 15.74 8.52 9.57
CA TYR A 196 16.75 7.52 9.90
C TYR A 196 16.63 7.11 11.36
N ASN A 197 17.14 5.93 11.67
CA ASN A 197 17.34 5.46 13.04
C ASN A 197 18.83 5.46 13.38
N GLY A 198 19.17 5.50 14.66
CA GLY A 198 20.56 5.43 15.10
C GLY A 198 21.38 6.68 14.74
N THR A 199 22.56 6.49 14.15
CA THR A 199 23.54 7.56 13.92
C THR A 199 23.60 7.97 12.47
N LEU A 200 23.61 9.27 12.23
CA LEU A 200 23.98 9.87 10.95
C LEU A 200 25.44 10.35 11.00
N THR A 201 26.29 9.79 10.13
CA THR A 201 27.66 10.28 9.91
C THR A 201 27.77 10.96 8.55
N GLY A 202 28.53 12.05 8.50
CA GLY A 202 28.60 12.94 7.32
C GLY A 202 27.48 13.98 7.27
N SER A 203 27.42 14.72 6.17
CA SER A 203 26.53 15.88 6.02
C SER A 203 25.86 15.90 4.65
N PRO A 204 24.92 14.97 4.36
CA PRO A 204 24.12 15.08 3.15
C PRO A 204 23.28 16.36 3.19
N VAL A 205 23.12 17.01 2.04
CA VAL A 205 22.22 18.14 1.88
C VAL A 205 20.80 17.61 1.83
N VAL A 206 19.92 18.06 2.72
CA VAL A 206 18.52 17.64 2.78
C VAL A 206 17.66 18.87 2.52
N SER A 207 16.79 18.83 1.49
CA SER A 207 15.91 19.96 1.16
C SER A 207 14.64 19.99 2.01
N GLY A 208 14.19 18.84 2.51
CA GLY A 208 13.08 18.70 3.44
C GLY A 208 13.53 18.70 4.90
N THR A 209 12.78 18.01 5.75
CA THR A 209 13.08 17.91 7.18
C THR A 209 13.82 16.62 7.49
N ARG A 210 14.76 16.69 8.44
CA ARG A 210 15.50 15.54 8.98
C ARG A 210 14.86 15.07 10.29
N TYR A 211 14.51 13.80 10.35
CA TYR A 211 13.95 13.14 11.52
C TYR A 211 14.83 11.95 11.94
N ASN A 212 15.31 11.95 13.18
CA ASN A 212 15.89 10.76 13.81
C ASN A 212 14.76 9.92 14.41
N PHE A 213 13.94 9.37 13.53
CA PHE A 213 12.77 8.59 13.87
C PHE A 213 12.51 7.58 12.75
N TYR A 214 12.36 6.32 13.15
CA TYR A 214 11.91 5.25 12.29
C TYR A 214 10.72 4.58 12.97
N PRO A 215 9.53 4.55 12.35
CA PRO A 215 8.36 3.95 12.97
C PRO A 215 8.62 2.46 13.25
N SER A 216 8.41 2.04 14.51
CA SER A 216 8.66 0.66 14.95
C SER A 216 7.71 -0.37 14.35
N ASP A 217 6.62 0.09 13.74
CA ASP A 217 5.55 -0.69 13.13
C ASP A 217 5.69 -0.81 11.60
N MET A 218 6.79 -0.33 11.01
CA MET A 218 7.09 -0.56 9.60
C MET A 218 7.44 -2.05 9.37
N VAL A 219 6.51 -2.81 8.79
CA VAL A 219 6.70 -4.24 8.47
C VAL A 219 7.14 -4.42 7.01
N TYR A 220 8.28 -5.03 6.72
CA TYR A 220 8.67 -5.23 5.32
C TYR A 220 7.63 -6.08 4.56
N PRO A 221 7.28 -5.76 3.29
CA PRO A 221 6.31 -6.54 2.53
C PRO A 221 6.74 -8.00 2.39
N SER A 222 5.81 -8.92 2.65
CA SER A 222 6.00 -10.35 2.41
C SER A 222 5.03 -10.86 1.33
N LEU A 223 5.55 -11.74 0.48
CA LEU A 223 4.76 -12.40 -0.56
C LEU A 223 4.21 -13.73 -0.05
N SER A 224 2.94 -14.00 -0.33
CA SER A 224 2.25 -15.23 0.11
C SER A 224 2.16 -16.22 -1.05
N ASP A 225 2.95 -17.31 -1.00
CA ASP A 225 2.82 -18.40 -1.98
C ASP A 225 1.41 -19.00 -1.98
N THR A 226 0.82 -19.18 -0.81
CA THR A 226 -0.54 -19.70 -0.64
C THR A 226 -1.55 -18.86 -1.40
N TYR A 227 -1.42 -17.53 -1.35
CA TYR A 227 -2.30 -16.62 -2.07
C TYR A 227 -2.19 -16.82 -3.59
N TYR A 228 -0.98 -16.80 -4.15
CA TYR A 228 -0.79 -16.96 -5.60
C TYR A 228 -1.18 -18.35 -6.10
N ARG A 229 -1.00 -19.37 -5.27
CA ARG A 229 -1.41 -20.75 -5.55
C ARG A 229 -2.93 -20.92 -5.59
N ALA A 230 -3.68 -20.10 -4.85
CA ALA A 230 -5.14 -20.13 -4.81
C ALA A 230 -5.80 -19.20 -5.85
N ASN A 231 -5.16 -18.06 -6.18
CA ASN A 231 -5.77 -16.95 -6.92
C ASN A 231 -5.18 -16.73 -8.34
N PHE A 232 -4.53 -17.74 -8.93
CA PHE A 232 -3.99 -17.60 -10.28
C PHE A 232 -5.08 -17.64 -11.36
N ASN A 233 -4.85 -16.92 -12.46
CA ASN A 233 -5.64 -17.04 -13.69
C ASN A 233 -5.00 -18.02 -14.67
N TYR A 234 -3.68 -18.15 -14.65
CA TYR A 234 -2.93 -19.12 -15.43
C TYR A 234 -1.82 -19.74 -14.59
N LYS A 235 -1.67 -21.07 -14.70
CA LYS A 235 -0.65 -21.83 -13.98
C LYS A 235 0.23 -22.62 -14.94
N THR A 236 1.52 -22.67 -14.65
CA THR A 236 2.45 -23.60 -15.31
C THR A 236 3.30 -24.33 -14.27
N THR A 237 3.54 -25.61 -14.53
CA THR A 237 4.39 -26.51 -13.74
C THR A 237 5.63 -26.97 -14.51
N VAL A 238 5.84 -26.39 -15.70
CA VAL A 238 7.03 -26.58 -16.52
C VAL A 238 7.71 -25.25 -16.75
N ASP A 239 9.04 -25.27 -16.90
CA ASP A 239 9.82 -24.10 -17.29
C ASP A 239 9.31 -23.58 -18.64
N ARG A 240 9.07 -22.27 -18.71
CA ARG A 240 8.44 -21.63 -19.87
C ARG A 240 9.05 -20.26 -20.13
N THR A 241 9.09 -19.94 -21.42
CA THR A 241 9.31 -18.58 -21.88
C THR A 241 7.95 -18.00 -22.29
N ILE A 242 7.57 -16.90 -21.65
CA ILE A 242 6.33 -16.18 -21.85
C ILE A 242 6.65 -14.89 -22.62
N ARG A 243 6.00 -14.72 -23.77
CA ARG A 243 6.09 -13.50 -24.57
C ARG A 243 4.76 -12.75 -24.51
N PHE A 244 4.79 -11.52 -24.03
CA PHE A 244 3.63 -10.62 -24.10
C PHE A 244 3.54 -9.97 -25.49
N ASN A 245 2.35 -10.04 -26.09
CA ASN A 245 2.14 -9.75 -27.51
C ASN A 245 1.38 -8.44 -27.77
N ALA A 246 1.40 -7.48 -26.84
CA ALA A 246 0.57 -6.28 -26.96
C ALA A 246 0.86 -5.40 -28.15
N HIS A 247 2.08 -5.42 -28.67
CA HIS A 247 2.42 -4.68 -29.87
C HIS A 247 2.31 -5.61 -31.10
N PRO A 248 1.49 -5.28 -32.13
CA PRO A 248 0.79 -4.00 -32.31
C PRO A 248 -0.55 -3.80 -31.61
N SER A 249 -1.33 -4.83 -31.24
CA SER A 249 -2.62 -4.58 -30.56
C SER A 249 -3.24 -5.74 -29.77
N SER A 250 -2.52 -6.81 -29.40
CA SER A 250 -3.15 -7.98 -28.76
C SER A 250 -3.09 -7.95 -27.22
N SER A 251 -4.21 -8.05 -26.51
CA SER A 251 -4.18 -8.22 -25.04
C SER A 251 -3.93 -9.69 -24.67
N SER A 252 -2.76 -10.22 -25.00
CA SER A 252 -2.43 -11.65 -24.81
C SER A 252 -0.95 -11.91 -24.57
N PHE A 253 -0.64 -13.12 -24.10
CA PHE A 253 0.71 -13.68 -24.11
C PHE A 253 0.74 -15.06 -24.75
N SER A 254 1.90 -15.44 -25.30
CA SER A 254 2.14 -16.76 -25.86
C SER A 254 3.22 -17.50 -25.08
N LEU A 255 3.11 -18.83 -25.04
CA LEU A 255 4.17 -19.70 -24.53
C LEU A 255 5.08 -20.11 -25.69
N ILE A 256 6.32 -19.63 -25.68
CA ILE A 256 7.28 -19.89 -26.75
C ILE A 256 7.56 -21.39 -26.87
N GLY A 257 7.61 -21.89 -28.11
CA GLY A 257 7.75 -23.31 -28.41
C GLY A 257 6.42 -24.08 -28.40
N THR A 258 5.29 -23.39 -28.23
CA THR A 258 3.93 -23.98 -28.31
C THR A 258 3.01 -23.11 -29.18
N THR A 259 1.80 -23.61 -29.47
CA THR A 259 0.73 -22.85 -30.11
C THR A 259 -0.19 -22.13 -29.11
N ILE A 260 0.08 -22.24 -27.81
CA ILE A 260 -0.79 -21.70 -26.75
C ILE A 260 -0.62 -20.19 -26.68
N THR A 261 -1.74 -19.49 -26.81
CA THR A 261 -1.87 -18.05 -26.57
C THR A 261 -3.03 -17.82 -25.62
N VAL A 262 -2.80 -17.01 -24.57
CA VAL A 262 -3.74 -16.79 -23.49
C VAL A 262 -4.08 -15.29 -23.45
N PRO A 263 -5.36 -14.90 -23.48
CA PRO A 263 -5.76 -13.50 -23.35
C PRO A 263 -5.53 -13.01 -21.91
N VAL A 264 -5.07 -11.77 -21.78
CA VAL A 264 -5.00 -11.06 -20.50
C VAL A 264 -6.39 -10.56 -20.15
N THR A 265 -6.85 -10.89 -18.94
CA THR A 265 -8.17 -10.53 -18.41
C THR A 265 -8.27 -9.03 -18.11
N GLU A 266 -9.43 -8.43 -18.38
CA GLU A 266 -9.67 -7.00 -18.13
C GLU A 266 -9.58 -6.63 -16.63
N ALA A 267 -10.00 -7.54 -15.75
CA ALA A 267 -9.86 -7.37 -14.30
C ALA A 267 -8.39 -7.37 -13.82
N GLY A 268 -7.46 -7.78 -14.67
CA GLY A 268 -6.07 -8.09 -14.30
C GLY A 268 -5.85 -9.59 -14.16
N MET A 269 -4.60 -10.02 -14.31
CA MET A 269 -4.22 -11.41 -14.42
C MET A 269 -3.04 -11.79 -13.52
N ILE A 270 -3.14 -12.91 -12.81
CA ILE A 270 -2.05 -13.57 -12.09
C ILE A 270 -1.59 -14.81 -12.86
N ILE A 271 -0.32 -14.83 -13.25
CA ILE A 271 0.38 -15.97 -13.85
C ILE A 271 1.26 -16.60 -12.77
N TYR A 272 0.98 -17.85 -12.42
CA TYR A 272 1.68 -18.58 -11.37
C TYR A 272 2.55 -19.71 -11.94
N GLY A 273 3.86 -19.61 -11.71
CA GLY A 273 4.81 -20.67 -11.97
C GLY A 273 5.08 -21.51 -10.72
N GLU A 274 4.48 -22.69 -10.64
CA GLU A 274 4.68 -23.60 -9.51
C GLU A 274 5.99 -24.37 -9.67
N ASN A 275 6.97 -24.09 -8.82
CA ASN A 275 8.27 -24.79 -8.80
C ASN A 275 8.96 -24.85 -10.18
N VAL A 276 8.93 -23.73 -10.91
CA VAL A 276 9.50 -23.59 -12.26
C VAL A 276 10.39 -22.37 -12.37
N ASN A 277 11.18 -22.33 -13.44
CA ASN A 277 11.84 -21.12 -13.90
C ASN A 277 11.07 -20.53 -15.08
N LEU A 278 10.84 -19.21 -15.04
CA LEU A 278 10.14 -18.50 -16.10
C LEU A 278 11.09 -17.52 -16.79
N THR A 279 10.86 -17.28 -18.07
CA THR A 279 11.49 -16.19 -18.82
C THR A 279 10.42 -15.28 -19.39
N LEU A 280 10.53 -13.97 -19.19
CA LEU A 280 9.53 -12.97 -19.56
C LEU A 280 10.12 -11.92 -20.50
N TYR A 281 9.41 -11.57 -21.56
CA TYR A 281 9.71 -10.40 -22.40
C TYR A 281 8.49 -10.00 -23.25
N GLY A 282 8.59 -8.88 -23.96
CA GLY A 282 7.56 -8.38 -24.87
C GLY A 282 6.86 -7.13 -24.33
N THR A 283 5.64 -6.89 -24.81
CA THR A 283 4.85 -5.71 -24.44
C THR A 283 3.58 -6.16 -23.73
N VAL A 284 3.35 -5.65 -22.52
CA VAL A 284 2.19 -5.97 -21.67
C VAL A 284 1.06 -4.99 -21.93
N ARG A 285 -0.16 -5.50 -22.12
CA ARG A 285 -1.42 -4.73 -22.14
C ARG A 285 -2.35 -5.33 -21.10
N GLY A 286 -2.94 -4.47 -20.27
CA GLY A 286 -3.62 -4.84 -19.04
C GLY A 286 -2.69 -4.94 -17.83
N ARG A 287 -3.26 -5.32 -16.68
CA ARG A 287 -2.54 -5.44 -15.40
C ARG A 287 -2.16 -6.90 -15.17
N VAL A 288 -0.87 -7.20 -15.05
CA VAL A 288 -0.37 -8.59 -14.96
C VAL A 288 0.58 -8.75 -13.79
N THR A 289 0.44 -9.84 -13.05
CA THR A 289 1.41 -10.27 -12.04
C THR A 289 1.92 -11.65 -12.39
N VAL A 290 3.24 -11.79 -12.52
CA VAL A 290 3.90 -13.09 -12.68
C VAL A 290 4.57 -13.45 -11.37
N ALA A 291 4.10 -14.51 -10.73
CA ALA A 291 4.66 -15.03 -9.49
C ALA A 291 5.23 -16.43 -9.70
N THR A 292 6.32 -16.76 -9.00
CA THR A 292 6.87 -18.12 -8.98
C THR A 292 7.05 -18.62 -7.57
N SER A 293 6.90 -19.92 -7.38
CA SER A 293 7.23 -20.61 -6.14
C SER A 293 8.44 -21.53 -6.31
N ASN A 294 9.09 -21.84 -5.20
CA ASN A 294 10.19 -22.78 -5.15
C ASN A 294 9.90 -23.85 -4.08
N THR A 295 9.84 -25.10 -4.50
CA THR A 295 9.94 -26.25 -3.58
C THR A 295 11.32 -26.90 -3.68
N SER A 296 12.22 -26.34 -4.50
CA SER A 296 13.63 -26.73 -4.64
C SER A 296 14.54 -25.52 -4.87
N GLY A 297 15.80 -25.62 -4.47
CA GLY A 297 16.77 -24.52 -4.56
C GLY A 297 17.18 -24.10 -5.98
N THR A 298 16.77 -24.81 -7.03
CA THR A 298 17.08 -24.50 -8.44
C THR A 298 15.90 -23.91 -9.23
N LYS A 299 14.72 -23.86 -8.60
CA LYS A 299 13.46 -23.38 -9.19
C LYS A 299 13.00 -22.08 -8.54
N GLY A 300 11.98 -21.43 -9.09
CA GLY A 300 11.44 -20.16 -8.59
C GLY A 300 12.17 -18.92 -9.11
N LYS A 301 12.95 -19.06 -10.20
CA LYS A 301 13.67 -17.95 -10.82
C LYS A 301 12.84 -17.33 -11.94
N ILE A 302 12.98 -16.02 -12.11
CA ILE A 302 12.44 -15.33 -13.27
C ILE A 302 13.56 -14.60 -14.02
N THR A 303 13.72 -14.92 -15.30
CA THR A 303 14.59 -14.20 -16.22
C THR A 303 13.77 -13.17 -16.99
N VAL A 304 14.22 -11.92 -17.05
CA VAL A 304 13.60 -10.85 -17.84
C VAL A 304 14.51 -10.53 -19.02
N GLY A 305 14.02 -10.76 -20.23
CA GLY A 305 14.78 -10.63 -21.47
C GLY A 305 15.45 -11.93 -21.94
N LEU A 306 16.31 -11.82 -22.95
CA LEU A 306 16.96 -12.94 -23.64
C LEU A 306 18.36 -12.56 -24.11
N SER A 307 19.27 -13.53 -24.11
CA SER A 307 20.67 -13.34 -24.53
C SER A 307 20.88 -13.29 -26.04
N ASN A 308 19.97 -13.86 -26.82
CA ASN A 308 20.11 -14.07 -28.26
C ASN A 308 19.27 -13.12 -29.14
N GLN A 309 18.34 -12.36 -28.56
CA GLN A 309 17.51 -11.42 -29.31
C GLN A 309 17.16 -10.18 -28.48
N SER A 310 16.76 -9.11 -29.17
CA SER A 310 16.25 -7.91 -28.49
C SER A 310 14.91 -8.26 -27.84
N ALA A 311 14.88 -8.25 -26.51
CA ALA A 311 13.79 -8.78 -25.70
C ALA A 311 13.52 -7.87 -24.51
N ASN A 312 13.09 -6.64 -24.79
CA ASN A 312 12.64 -5.71 -23.76
C ASN A 312 11.33 -6.20 -23.13
N LEU A 313 11.05 -5.70 -21.93
CA LEU A 313 9.78 -5.87 -21.24
C LEU A 313 9.18 -4.49 -21.01
N LEU A 314 8.13 -4.15 -21.76
CA LEU A 314 7.57 -2.80 -21.83
C LEU A 314 6.05 -2.83 -21.62
N TYR A 315 5.46 -1.66 -21.38
CA TYR A 315 4.01 -1.51 -21.40
C TYR A 315 3.51 -1.10 -22.78
N TYR A 316 2.26 -1.42 -23.07
CA TYR A 316 1.56 -0.94 -24.25
C TYR A 316 1.06 0.49 -24.01
N ASP A 317 1.15 1.33 -25.05
CA ASP A 317 0.54 2.65 -25.04
C ASP A 317 -0.71 2.66 -25.94
N PRO A 318 -1.92 2.67 -25.36
CA PRO A 318 -3.16 2.71 -26.13
C PRO A 318 -3.35 3.97 -26.98
N LEU A 319 -2.70 5.10 -26.63
CA LEU A 319 -2.85 6.34 -27.36
C LEU A 319 -2.04 6.35 -28.65
N THR A 320 -0.81 5.84 -28.60
CA THR A 320 0.09 5.81 -29.77
C THR A 320 0.06 4.48 -30.52
N GLY A 321 -0.53 3.43 -29.92
CA GLY A 321 -0.45 2.05 -30.42
C GLY A 321 0.96 1.43 -30.27
N GLY A 322 1.87 2.12 -29.59
CA GLY A 322 3.26 1.75 -29.42
C GLY A 322 3.57 1.14 -28.05
N THR A 323 4.82 1.30 -27.64
CA THR A 323 5.31 0.89 -26.32
C THR A 323 5.66 2.10 -25.47
N THR A 324 5.45 1.99 -24.16
CA THR A 324 5.82 3.01 -23.18
C THR A 324 6.55 2.38 -21.99
N THR A 325 7.25 3.21 -21.23
CA THR A 325 7.96 2.84 -20.00
C THR A 325 7.21 3.23 -18.73
N SER A 326 5.99 3.72 -18.87
CA SER A 326 5.12 4.21 -17.80
C SER A 326 3.82 3.41 -17.75
N ALA A 327 3.36 3.02 -16.57
CA ALA A 327 2.17 2.21 -16.34
C ALA A 327 0.84 2.96 -16.59
N ILE A 328 0.90 4.01 -17.43
CA ILE A 328 -0.22 4.84 -17.79
C ILE A 328 -1.30 4.03 -18.54
N TYR A 329 -2.56 4.42 -18.36
CA TYR A 329 -3.74 3.77 -18.97
C TYR A 329 -3.98 2.31 -18.55
N GLY A 330 -3.64 1.96 -17.30
CA GLY A 330 -4.01 0.66 -16.74
C GLY A 330 -3.15 -0.52 -17.22
N ASN A 331 -2.00 -0.25 -17.84
CA ASN A 331 -1.05 -1.30 -18.25
C ASN A 331 0.08 -1.39 -17.23
N SER A 332 0.16 -2.49 -16.49
CA SER A 332 1.16 -2.64 -15.44
C SER A 332 1.60 -4.08 -15.28
N LEU A 333 2.81 -4.27 -14.74
CA LEU A 333 3.41 -5.58 -14.54
C LEU A 333 4.07 -5.70 -13.17
N ALA A 334 3.85 -6.81 -12.50
CA ALA A 334 4.68 -7.27 -11.39
C ALA A 334 5.38 -8.59 -11.73
N VAL A 335 6.63 -8.70 -11.32
CA VAL A 335 7.49 -9.87 -11.45
C VAL A 335 7.99 -10.25 -10.06
N LEU A 336 7.43 -11.35 -9.54
CA LEU A 336 7.59 -11.80 -8.17
C LEU A 336 8.30 -13.17 -8.17
N ALA A 337 9.59 -13.18 -7.92
CA ALA A 337 10.40 -14.39 -7.93
C ALA A 337 10.69 -14.90 -6.52
N SER A 338 10.49 -16.20 -6.28
CA SER A 338 10.81 -16.83 -5.00
C SER A 338 12.30 -17.12 -4.82
N ASN A 339 13.08 -17.18 -5.90
CA ASN A 339 14.48 -17.64 -5.86
C ASN A 339 15.44 -16.89 -6.80
N GLY A 340 15.11 -15.66 -7.17
CA GLY A 340 16.02 -14.80 -7.94
C GLY A 340 15.39 -14.18 -9.18
N ILE A 341 15.74 -12.92 -9.43
CA ILE A 341 15.47 -12.25 -10.71
C ILE A 341 16.78 -12.02 -11.47
N THR A 342 16.78 -12.39 -12.76
CA THR A 342 17.89 -12.12 -13.67
C THR A 342 17.43 -11.31 -14.87
N PHE A 343 18.03 -10.14 -15.09
CA PHE A 343 17.86 -9.35 -16.30
C PHE A 343 18.86 -9.80 -17.36
N GLN A 344 18.40 -10.21 -18.54
CA GLN A 344 19.25 -10.77 -19.58
C GLN A 344 19.12 -9.98 -20.89
N GLY A 345 20.16 -9.22 -21.23
CA GLY A 345 20.23 -8.48 -22.48
C GLY A 345 20.86 -9.28 -23.61
N LYS A 346 20.60 -8.88 -24.85
CA LYS A 346 21.19 -9.49 -26.04
C LYS A 346 22.71 -9.27 -26.06
N THR A 347 23.47 -10.34 -25.96
CA THR A 347 24.94 -10.31 -25.99
C THR A 347 25.52 -10.57 -27.39
N THR A 348 24.77 -11.29 -28.23
CA THR A 348 25.14 -11.60 -29.62
C THR A 348 25.10 -10.36 -30.53
N SER A 349 26.02 -10.27 -31.51
CA SER A 349 26.14 -9.11 -32.41
C SER A 349 24.95 -8.95 -33.38
N PRO A 350 24.40 -7.73 -33.59
CA PRO A 350 24.67 -6.54 -32.77
C PRO A 350 24.04 -6.71 -31.38
N SER A 351 24.83 -6.43 -30.34
CA SER A 351 24.34 -6.41 -28.94
C SER A 351 23.30 -5.30 -28.78
N ALA A 352 22.44 -5.40 -27.77
CA ALA A 352 21.39 -4.41 -27.53
C ALA A 352 21.32 -4.01 -26.05
N ASN A 353 20.78 -2.81 -25.82
CA ASN A 353 20.32 -2.40 -24.49
C ASN A 353 19.17 -3.30 -24.04
N LEU A 354 18.95 -3.37 -22.73
CA LEU A 354 17.76 -4.00 -22.16
C LEU A 354 16.94 -2.96 -21.41
N THR A 355 15.67 -2.84 -21.76
CA THR A 355 14.69 -2.06 -21.01
C THR A 355 13.67 -2.99 -20.39
N ALA A 356 13.44 -2.86 -19.08
CA ALA A 356 12.45 -3.63 -18.34
C ALA A 356 11.57 -2.72 -17.48
N CYS A 357 10.26 -2.89 -17.62
CA CYS A 357 9.24 -2.15 -16.88
C CYS A 357 8.50 -3.07 -15.91
N GLY A 358 8.29 -2.64 -14.67
CA GLY A 358 7.52 -3.41 -13.70
C GLY A 358 7.88 -3.18 -12.24
N VAL A 359 7.13 -3.85 -11.38
CA VAL A 359 7.48 -4.11 -9.98
C VAL A 359 8.33 -5.37 -9.94
N PHE A 360 9.58 -5.28 -9.49
CA PHE A 360 10.50 -6.42 -9.40
C PHE A 360 10.75 -6.80 -7.94
N PHE A 361 10.19 -7.93 -7.50
CA PHE A 361 10.34 -8.42 -6.14
C PHE A 361 10.99 -9.80 -6.13
N ASP A 362 12.15 -9.89 -5.49
CA ASP A 362 12.95 -11.10 -5.37
C ASP A 362 13.01 -11.52 -3.89
N MET A 363 12.44 -12.68 -3.56
CA MET A 363 12.41 -13.23 -2.20
C MET A 363 13.68 -13.99 -1.79
N SER A 364 14.65 -14.18 -2.69
CA SER A 364 15.87 -14.92 -2.36
C SER A 364 16.74 -14.19 -1.32
N ALA A 365 17.86 -14.77 -0.89
CA ALA A 365 18.83 -14.03 -0.07
C ALA A 365 19.81 -13.18 -0.90
N ALA A 366 19.91 -13.43 -2.21
CA ALA A 366 20.91 -12.81 -3.08
C ALA A 366 20.39 -11.54 -3.75
N ASN A 367 21.30 -10.69 -4.23
CA ASN A 367 20.96 -9.59 -5.13
C ASN A 367 20.34 -10.11 -6.43
N MET A 368 19.55 -9.27 -7.09
CA MET A 368 19.17 -9.50 -8.47
C MET A 368 20.41 -9.41 -9.36
N THR A 369 20.41 -10.10 -10.50
CA THR A 369 21.53 -10.09 -11.44
C THR A 369 21.13 -9.50 -12.77
N ALA A 370 22.06 -8.85 -13.45
CA ALA A 370 21.87 -8.36 -14.81
C ALA A 370 23.07 -8.74 -15.68
N THR A 371 22.81 -9.51 -16.73
CA THR A 371 23.84 -9.95 -17.67
C THR A 371 23.59 -9.32 -19.04
N GLY A 372 24.60 -8.64 -19.55
CA GLY A 372 24.58 -7.98 -20.84
C GLY A 372 25.98 -7.65 -21.35
N ASN A 373 26.03 -6.99 -22.50
CA ASN A 373 27.29 -6.54 -23.08
C ASN A 373 27.75 -5.21 -22.45
N SER A 374 29.04 -5.07 -22.14
CA SER A 374 29.60 -3.88 -21.47
C SER A 374 29.50 -2.58 -22.30
N SER A 375 29.28 -2.67 -23.61
CA SER A 375 29.00 -1.50 -24.47
C SER A 375 27.53 -1.05 -24.45
N ARG A 376 26.67 -1.74 -23.69
CA ARG A 376 25.23 -1.51 -23.61
C ARG A 376 24.80 -1.11 -22.22
N GLN A 377 23.57 -0.62 -22.14
CA GLN A 377 22.96 -0.13 -20.90
C GLN A 377 21.74 -0.96 -20.51
N LEU A 378 21.52 -1.06 -19.20
CA LEU A 378 20.30 -1.56 -18.59
C LEU A 378 19.41 -0.38 -18.18
N TYR A 379 18.12 -0.43 -18.52
CA TYR A 379 17.13 0.54 -18.07
C TYR A 379 16.01 -0.20 -17.33
N ILE A 380 15.80 0.14 -16.06
CA ILE A 380 14.67 -0.36 -15.28
C ILE A 380 13.73 0.81 -14.98
N PHE A 381 12.46 0.64 -15.34
CA PHE A 381 11.39 1.58 -15.01
C PHE A 381 10.38 0.90 -14.08
N GLY A 382 10.18 1.43 -12.89
CA GLY A 382 9.28 0.87 -11.88
C GLY A 382 9.94 0.74 -10.52
N THR A 383 9.70 -0.36 -9.82
CA THR A 383 10.13 -0.56 -8.44
C THR A 383 10.96 -1.82 -8.29
N ARG A 384 11.80 -1.87 -7.26
CA ARG A 384 12.59 -3.06 -6.94
C ARG A 384 12.83 -3.20 -5.45
N ASN A 385 12.96 -4.44 -5.01
CA ASN A 385 13.18 -4.78 -3.60
C ASN A 385 14.66 -5.08 -3.25
N LYS A 386 15.56 -5.02 -4.24
CA LYS A 386 16.97 -5.40 -4.09
C LYS A 386 17.94 -4.65 -5.01
N PRO A 387 19.24 -4.65 -4.69
CA PRO A 387 20.29 -4.22 -5.61
C PRO A 387 20.38 -5.14 -6.83
N ILE A 388 20.92 -4.59 -7.94
CA ILE A 388 21.17 -5.34 -9.16
C ILE A 388 22.68 -5.38 -9.43
N SER A 389 23.27 -6.57 -9.36
CA SER A 389 24.65 -6.81 -9.79
C SER A 389 24.70 -6.94 -11.31
N THR A 390 25.40 -6.04 -12.00
CA THR A 390 25.29 -5.88 -13.45
C THR A 390 26.63 -6.04 -14.19
N THR A 391 26.60 -6.66 -15.38
CA THR A 391 27.73 -6.69 -16.34
C THR A 391 27.57 -5.69 -17.50
N PHE A 392 26.48 -4.93 -17.54
CA PHE A 392 26.31 -3.83 -18.50
C PHE A 392 27.28 -2.69 -18.20
N GLY A 393 27.58 -1.85 -19.19
CA GLY A 393 28.47 -0.69 -19.01
C GLY A 393 27.85 0.44 -18.18
N GLY A 394 26.53 0.43 -18.03
CA GLY A 394 25.80 1.38 -17.21
C GLY A 394 24.39 0.89 -16.90
N SER A 395 23.75 1.50 -15.91
CA SER A 395 22.36 1.20 -15.54
C SER A 395 21.60 2.46 -15.13
N VAL A 396 20.35 2.55 -15.55
CA VAL A 396 19.42 3.62 -15.19
C VAL A 396 18.23 3.01 -14.47
N PHE A 397 17.87 3.58 -13.33
CA PHE A 397 16.78 3.11 -12.49
C PHE A 397 15.82 4.26 -12.23
N THR A 398 14.62 4.19 -12.82
CA THR A 398 13.63 5.26 -12.77
C THR A 398 12.36 4.74 -12.14
N TYR A 399 11.84 5.46 -11.13
CA TYR A 399 10.54 5.13 -10.55
C TYR A 399 9.40 5.50 -11.50
N ASP A 400 8.47 4.56 -11.68
CA ASP A 400 7.24 4.78 -12.42
C ASP A 400 6.12 5.23 -11.48
N THR A 401 5.80 6.53 -11.53
CA THR A 401 4.81 7.15 -10.64
C THR A 401 3.38 6.66 -10.86
N TRP A 402 3.09 6.03 -12.01
CA TRP A 402 1.74 5.57 -12.35
C TRP A 402 1.43 4.18 -11.79
N LEU A 403 2.43 3.45 -11.29
CA LEU A 403 2.23 2.14 -10.69
C LEU A 403 1.30 2.16 -9.47
N ASN A 404 1.30 3.24 -8.70
CA ASN A 404 0.38 3.38 -7.57
C ASN A 404 -1.07 3.63 -8.03
N SER A 405 -1.26 4.30 -9.17
CA SER A 405 -2.60 4.54 -9.74
C SER A 405 -3.16 3.33 -10.46
N PHE A 406 -2.28 2.47 -11.01
CA PHE A 406 -2.66 1.29 -11.77
C PHE A 406 -1.86 0.06 -11.32
N PRO A 407 -1.97 -0.37 -10.05
CA PRO A 407 -1.12 -1.43 -9.53
C PRO A 407 -1.44 -2.77 -10.20
N PRO A 408 -0.44 -3.63 -10.44
CA PRO A 408 -0.65 -5.02 -10.81
C PRO A 408 -1.52 -5.76 -9.77
N PRO A 409 -2.35 -6.74 -10.17
CA PRO A 409 -3.24 -7.44 -9.25
C PRO A 409 -2.46 -8.36 -8.30
N GLY A 410 -2.99 -8.57 -7.09
CA GLY A 410 -2.43 -9.53 -6.14
C GLY A 410 -1.11 -9.10 -5.50
N LEU A 411 -0.84 -7.79 -5.45
CA LEU A 411 0.20 -7.23 -4.58
C LEU A 411 -0.37 -7.08 -3.15
N PRO A 412 0.47 -7.13 -2.10
CA PRO A 412 0.01 -6.89 -0.74
C PRO A 412 -0.38 -5.41 -0.59
N GLU A 413 -1.59 -5.15 -0.12
CA GLU A 413 -2.13 -3.80 0.02
C GLU A 413 -2.38 -3.43 1.49
N ARG A 414 -1.98 -2.22 1.85
CA ARG A 414 -2.15 -1.66 3.19
C ARG A 414 -3.31 -0.68 3.22
N PRO A 415 -4.15 -0.75 4.27
CA PRO A 415 -5.22 0.22 4.45
C PRO A 415 -4.64 1.58 4.89
N LEU A 416 -4.97 2.62 4.14
CA LEU A 416 -4.74 4.02 4.48
C LEU A 416 -6.10 4.69 4.65
N LEU A 417 -6.38 5.16 5.85
CA LEU A 417 -7.58 5.94 6.12
C LEU A 417 -7.44 7.31 5.46
N VAL A 418 -8.30 7.62 4.49
CA VAL A 418 -8.23 8.87 3.71
C VAL A 418 -9.12 9.95 4.31
N THR A 419 -10.32 9.59 4.78
CA THR A 419 -11.24 10.54 5.39
C THR A 419 -12.06 9.87 6.48
N TRP A 420 -12.42 10.65 7.49
CA TRP A 420 -13.26 10.26 8.61
C TRP A 420 -14.19 11.41 8.95
N HIS A 421 -15.50 11.18 8.84
CA HIS A 421 -16.49 12.18 9.24
C HIS A 421 -17.65 11.54 10.01
N LEU A 422 -17.87 12.05 11.24
CA LEU A 422 -19.01 11.70 12.08
C LEU A 422 -20.12 12.74 11.86
N ARG A 423 -21.33 12.29 11.51
CA ARG A 423 -22.53 13.12 11.39
C ARG A 423 -23.47 12.90 12.57
#